data_AF-A0A934F876-F1
#
_entry.id   AF-A0A934F876-F1
#
_cell.length_a   1.000
_cell.length_b   1.000
_cell.length_c   1.000
_cell.angle_alpha   90.00
_cell.angle_beta   90.00
_cell.angle_gamma   90.00
#
_symmetry.space_group_name_H-M   'P 1'
#
loop_
_entity.id
_entity.type
_entity.pdbx_description
1 polymer ?
#
loop_
_entity_poly.entity_id
_entity_poly.type
_entity_poly.pdbx_seq_one_letter_code
_entity_poly.pdbx_strand_id
1 'polypeptide(L)'
;MTFPIHSAPPRARTRLAPPPSRHESPARRLAAIALAALLVPLGAFAASAPAKPARVNKAIELLAQDQPVYYSYGADGYEAGRAAAKTWADILMYDMEGNSMDFTALRAFMKGLVEAGPTPSGHRTPAVIVTLPLYGLNEDQVLASHWMIQQALACGIHGLHICHARNPEAIAAFVRCARYEINRQAVGAGLKEGLRMFGTHQFASWVWGVTPKEYYDRADPWPLNPRGELLLGVKIEDRVGLENTEASVRVPGLAFAEWGPRDTSYANGYFDVAMDYGRKPGVVEPPPLRAAAERVTQASRAARLFVLDNVRPEDVTRRLDEGIRICAGGIEEAAEIGRRHTKRTLPWK
;
A
#
# COMPACT_ATOMS: atom_id res chain seq x y z
N MET A 1 -5.87 -59.97 21.43
CA MET A 1 -5.80 -61.41 21.78
C MET A 1 -7.08 -62.08 21.31
N THR A 2 -7.14 -63.23 20.63
CA THR A 2 -6.19 -63.90 19.68
C THR A 2 -6.96 -65.04 18.96
N PHE A 3 -6.52 -65.51 17.78
CA PHE A 3 -7.18 -66.58 16.98
C PHE A 3 -6.92 -68.01 17.55
N PRO A 4 -7.75 -69.03 17.20
CA PRO A 4 -7.59 -69.89 15.99
C PRO A 4 -8.90 -70.04 15.15
N ILE A 5 -9.02 -70.61 13.93
CA ILE A 5 -8.15 -71.31 12.92
C ILE A 5 -8.31 -72.86 12.79
N HIS A 6 -8.78 -73.32 11.61
CA HIS A 6 -8.67 -74.67 10.97
C HIS A 6 -9.53 -75.86 11.53
N SER A 7 -9.93 -76.91 10.79
CA SER A 7 -9.90 -77.21 9.32
C SER A 7 -10.86 -78.37 8.89
N ALA A 8 -11.00 -78.60 7.56
CA ALA A 8 -11.93 -79.51 6.82
C ALA A 8 -11.48 -81.02 6.77
N PRO A 9 -11.87 -81.96 5.84
CA PRO A 9 -12.61 -81.95 4.54
C PRO A 9 -13.77 -83.03 4.51
N PRO A 10 -14.08 -83.92 3.50
CA PRO A 10 -13.87 -83.99 2.01
C PRO A 10 -15.05 -84.55 1.10
N ARG A 11 -14.96 -84.31 -0.24
CA ARG A 11 -15.39 -85.21 -1.40
C ARG A 11 -16.92 -85.43 -1.71
N ALA A 12 -17.37 -85.71 -2.96
CA ALA A 12 -16.73 -85.85 -4.30
C ALA A 12 -17.70 -85.84 -5.55
N ARG A 13 -17.20 -85.38 -6.73
CA ARG A 13 -17.51 -85.73 -8.17
C ARG A 13 -18.96 -85.50 -8.72
N THR A 14 -19.28 -85.12 -9.98
CA THR A 14 -18.63 -84.71 -11.28
C THR A 14 -19.70 -83.96 -12.16
N ARG A 15 -19.68 -83.61 -13.48
CA ARG A 15 -18.90 -83.82 -14.75
C ARG A 15 -19.28 -82.63 -15.72
N LEU A 16 -18.36 -81.93 -16.40
CA LEU A 16 -17.98 -81.96 -17.86
C LEU A 16 -19.14 -81.99 -18.91
N ALA A 17 -19.37 -81.04 -19.84
CA ALA A 17 -18.55 -80.21 -20.79
C ALA A 17 -18.55 -80.77 -22.26
N PRO A 18 -18.30 -80.02 -23.37
CA PRO A 18 -17.57 -78.73 -23.50
C PRO A 18 -18.11 -77.63 -24.49
N PRO A 19 -17.54 -76.39 -24.48
CA PRO A 19 -17.82 -75.33 -25.47
C PRO A 19 -16.59 -74.61 -26.14
N PRO A 20 -16.71 -74.17 -27.41
CA PRO A 20 -15.89 -73.10 -28.05
C PRO A 20 -16.80 -71.92 -28.53
N SER A 21 -16.41 -70.83 -29.23
CA SER A 21 -15.15 -70.42 -29.90
C SER A 21 -14.87 -68.88 -29.74
N ARG A 22 -14.65 -68.11 -30.83
CA ARG A 22 -14.26 -66.66 -30.87
C ARG A 22 -14.56 -65.99 -32.23
N HIS A 23 -14.78 -64.66 -32.29
CA HIS A 23 -13.91 -63.66 -32.97
C HIS A 23 -14.46 -62.20 -32.87
N GLU A 24 -13.75 -61.22 -33.45
CA GLU A 24 -13.73 -59.78 -33.07
C GLU A 24 -14.77 -58.83 -33.72
N SER A 25 -14.76 -57.56 -33.29
CA SER A 25 -15.46 -56.39 -33.88
C SER A 25 -14.60 -55.70 -34.97
N PRO A 26 -15.14 -54.87 -35.91
CA PRO A 26 -15.48 -53.47 -35.56
C PRO A 26 -16.49 -52.66 -36.43
N ALA A 27 -17.10 -51.63 -35.80
CA ALA A 27 -17.37 -50.25 -36.28
C ALA A 27 -18.26 -49.90 -37.53
N ARG A 28 -18.85 -48.67 -37.44
CA ARG A 28 -19.53 -47.85 -38.50
C ARG A 28 -20.91 -48.36 -38.94
N ARG A 29 -21.89 -47.54 -39.36
CA ARG A 29 -21.99 -46.07 -39.61
C ARG A 29 -23.49 -45.66 -39.61
N LEU A 30 -23.84 -44.43 -39.24
CA LEU A 30 -24.84 -43.55 -39.91
C LEU A 30 -24.97 -42.20 -39.17
N ALA A 31 -25.67 -41.23 -39.77
CA ALA A 31 -25.70 -39.84 -39.31
C ALA A 31 -27.12 -39.26 -39.25
N ALA A 32 -27.33 -38.29 -38.35
CA ALA A 32 -28.48 -37.39 -38.33
C ALA A 32 -28.00 -36.00 -37.87
N ILE A 33 -28.40 -34.94 -38.59
CA ILE A 33 -28.10 -33.55 -38.21
C ILE A 33 -29.34 -33.01 -37.48
N ALA A 34 -29.18 -32.64 -36.21
CA ALA A 34 -30.21 -32.00 -35.41
C ALA A 34 -29.86 -30.52 -35.21
N LEU A 35 -30.77 -29.62 -35.60
CA LEU A 35 -30.61 -28.18 -35.46
C LEU A 35 -30.90 -27.74 -34.02
N ALA A 36 -29.91 -27.84 -33.15
CA ALA A 36 -30.01 -27.36 -31.77
C ALA A 36 -29.87 -25.82 -31.73
N ALA A 37 -30.99 -25.12 -31.52
CA ALA A 37 -30.97 -23.69 -31.26
C ALA A 37 -30.31 -23.41 -29.89
N LEU A 38 -29.15 -22.77 -29.87
CA LEU A 38 -28.53 -22.31 -28.63
C LEU A 38 -29.34 -21.13 -28.07
N LEU A 39 -30.27 -21.44 -27.17
CA LEU A 39 -30.69 -20.53 -26.12
C LEU A 39 -29.48 -20.27 -25.20
N VAL A 40 -28.61 -19.35 -25.62
CA VAL A 40 -27.62 -18.75 -24.72
C VAL A 40 -28.42 -18.07 -23.61
N PRO A 41 -28.31 -18.49 -22.33
CA PRO A 41 -28.92 -17.73 -21.27
C PRO A 41 -28.25 -16.35 -21.25
N LEU A 42 -29.06 -15.29 -21.34
CA LEU A 42 -28.64 -13.95 -20.95
C LEU A 42 -28.42 -13.96 -19.43
N GLY A 43 -27.31 -14.58 -19.02
CA GLY A 43 -26.81 -14.53 -17.67
C GLY A 43 -26.54 -13.06 -17.36
N ALA A 44 -27.44 -12.46 -16.58
CA ALA A 44 -27.21 -11.15 -16.04
C ALA A 44 -25.85 -11.17 -15.33
N PHE A 45 -24.91 -10.36 -15.80
CA PHE A 45 -23.69 -10.06 -15.06
C PHE A 45 -24.09 -9.25 -13.83
N ALA A 46 -24.62 -9.97 -12.82
CA ALA A 46 -24.74 -9.47 -11.47
C ALA A 46 -23.31 -9.18 -11.02
N ALA A 47 -22.92 -7.91 -11.06
CA ALA A 47 -21.62 -7.47 -10.62
C ALA A 47 -21.43 -7.96 -9.18
N SER A 48 -20.52 -8.93 -8.99
CA SER A 48 -20.24 -9.49 -7.68
C SER A 48 -19.86 -8.34 -6.77
N ALA A 49 -20.54 -8.19 -5.63
CA ALA A 49 -20.20 -7.17 -4.65
C ALA A 49 -18.69 -7.21 -4.38
N PRO A 50 -17.99 -6.06 -4.40
CA PRO A 50 -16.53 -6.05 -4.36
C PRO A 50 -16.04 -6.83 -3.14
N ALA A 51 -15.09 -7.73 -3.38
CA ALA A 51 -14.56 -8.60 -2.34
C ALA A 51 -14.09 -7.75 -1.15
N LYS A 52 -14.43 -8.18 0.08
CA LYS A 52 -14.07 -7.43 1.29
C LYS A 52 -12.54 -7.21 1.30
N PRO A 53 -12.07 -5.96 1.47
CA PRO A 53 -10.65 -5.64 1.60
C PRO A 53 -9.92 -6.54 2.62
N ALA A 54 -8.68 -6.90 2.29
CA ALA A 54 -7.79 -7.63 3.19
C ALA A 54 -7.10 -6.68 4.18
N ARG A 55 -6.85 -5.43 3.80
CA ARG A 55 -6.28 -4.36 4.63
C ARG A 55 -7.32 -3.31 5.00
N VAL A 56 -6.98 -2.44 5.95
CA VAL A 56 -7.67 -1.16 6.15
C VAL A 56 -7.08 -0.12 5.19
N ASN A 57 -5.75 -0.12 5.08
CA ASN A 57 -5.00 0.79 4.23
C ASN A 57 -4.93 0.28 2.77
N LYS A 58 -5.73 0.90 1.89
CA LYS A 58 -5.78 0.64 0.43
C LYS A 58 -4.39 0.66 -0.23
N ALA A 59 -3.50 1.54 0.22
CA ALA A 59 -2.17 1.66 -0.36
C ALA A 59 -1.28 0.47 0.02
N ILE A 60 -1.35 0.00 1.27
CA ILE A 60 -0.63 -1.21 1.71
C ILE A 60 -1.16 -2.45 0.98
N GLU A 61 -2.47 -2.55 0.74
CA GLU A 61 -3.03 -3.68 -0.01
C GLU A 61 -2.49 -3.77 -1.44
N LEU A 62 -2.36 -2.63 -2.12
CA LEU A 62 -1.82 -2.54 -3.48
C LEU A 62 -0.30 -2.76 -3.51
N LEU A 63 0.47 -2.07 -2.65
CA LEU A 63 1.92 -2.20 -2.59
C LEU A 63 2.37 -3.62 -2.22
N ALA A 64 1.60 -4.34 -1.39
CA ALA A 64 1.85 -5.75 -1.08
C ALA A 64 1.61 -6.72 -2.27
N GLN A 65 0.98 -6.25 -3.35
CA GLN A 65 0.71 -6.98 -4.59
C GLN A 65 1.60 -6.49 -5.76
N ASP A 66 2.67 -5.74 -5.47
CA ASP A 66 3.50 -4.98 -6.43
C ASP A 66 2.69 -4.02 -7.34
N GLN A 67 1.47 -3.66 -6.94
CA GLN A 67 0.69 -2.64 -7.64
C GLN A 67 1.13 -1.24 -7.20
N PRO A 68 1.33 -0.30 -8.14
CA PRO A 68 1.63 1.08 -7.79
C PRO A 68 0.43 1.76 -7.13
N VAL A 69 0.68 2.82 -6.37
CA VAL A 69 -0.35 3.65 -5.74
C VAL A 69 -0.23 5.08 -6.23
N TYR A 70 -1.32 5.64 -6.73
CA TYR A 70 -1.36 7.02 -7.22
C TYR A 70 -1.97 7.93 -6.17
N TYR A 71 -1.35 9.06 -5.90
CA TYR A 71 -1.90 10.03 -4.96
C TYR A 71 -2.52 11.26 -5.62
N SER A 72 -3.56 11.77 -4.96
CA SER A 72 -4.04 13.15 -5.09
C SER A 72 -3.95 13.83 -3.72
N TYR A 73 -4.46 15.05 -3.59
CA TYR A 73 -4.38 15.82 -2.34
C TYR A 73 -5.70 15.79 -1.56
N GLY A 74 -5.58 15.77 -0.23
CA GLY A 74 -6.65 16.07 0.71
C GLY A 74 -6.47 17.47 1.29
N ALA A 75 -7.57 18.16 1.57
CA ALA A 75 -7.60 19.51 2.12
C ALA A 75 -8.91 19.74 2.90
N ASP A 76 -8.96 20.85 3.64
CA ASP A 76 -10.14 21.33 4.38
C ASP A 76 -10.77 20.27 5.32
N GLY A 77 -12.05 20.46 5.64
CA GLY A 77 -12.79 19.64 6.59
C GLY A 77 -13.78 18.66 5.96
N TYR A 78 -14.94 18.54 6.62
CA TYR A 78 -15.92 17.48 6.40
C TYR A 78 -16.43 17.35 4.95
N GLU A 79 -16.83 18.44 4.29
CA GLU A 79 -17.39 18.35 2.94
C GLU A 79 -16.34 18.01 1.87
N ALA A 80 -15.10 18.49 2.02
CA ALA A 80 -13.98 18.05 1.18
C ALA A 80 -13.68 16.55 1.38
N GLY A 81 -13.74 16.07 2.62
CA GLY A 81 -13.67 14.65 2.94
C GLY A 81 -14.80 13.85 2.28
N ARG A 82 -16.04 14.34 2.30
CA ARG A 82 -17.17 13.69 1.63
C ARG A 82 -16.99 13.62 0.11
N ALA A 83 -16.53 14.70 -0.52
CA ALA A 83 -16.24 14.75 -1.96
C ALA A 83 -15.11 13.78 -2.34
N ALA A 84 -14.06 13.69 -1.53
CA ALA A 84 -12.89 12.84 -1.78
C ALA A 84 -13.12 11.34 -1.47
N ALA A 85 -14.22 10.95 -0.83
CA ALA A 85 -14.46 9.56 -0.38
C ALA A 85 -14.47 8.52 -1.51
N LYS A 86 -14.82 8.94 -2.73
CA LYS A 86 -14.85 8.11 -3.95
C LYS A 86 -13.84 8.59 -5.01
N THR A 87 -12.75 9.19 -4.56
CA THR A 87 -11.62 9.58 -5.41
C THR A 87 -11.10 8.41 -6.25
N TRP A 88 -10.63 8.72 -7.46
CA TRP A 88 -9.86 7.79 -8.29
C TRP A 88 -8.51 7.43 -7.63
N ALA A 89 -8.03 8.20 -6.67
CA ALA A 89 -6.73 8.02 -6.04
C ALA A 89 -6.65 6.79 -5.13
N ASP A 90 -5.44 6.29 -4.93
CA ASP A 90 -5.13 5.22 -3.97
C ASP A 90 -4.71 5.81 -2.61
N ILE A 91 -4.10 7.01 -2.62
CA ILE A 91 -3.71 7.81 -1.45
C ILE A 91 -4.27 9.25 -1.61
N LEU A 92 -4.65 9.87 -0.50
CA LEU A 92 -4.77 11.32 -0.36
C LEU A 92 -3.65 11.84 0.53
N MET A 93 -2.78 12.67 -0.03
CA MET A 93 -1.76 13.41 0.72
C MET A 93 -2.42 14.63 1.35
N TYR A 94 -2.52 14.67 2.68
CA TYR A 94 -3.05 15.81 3.43
C TYR A 94 -1.86 16.61 3.98
N ASP A 95 -1.60 17.77 3.38
CA ASP A 95 -0.41 18.58 3.63
C ASP A 95 -0.65 19.63 4.73
N MET A 96 0.03 19.49 5.86
CA MET A 96 0.12 20.49 6.94
C MET A 96 1.56 20.99 7.16
N GLU A 97 2.46 20.73 6.21
CA GLU A 97 3.77 21.38 6.11
C GLU A 97 3.62 22.74 5.41
N GLY A 98 2.99 22.75 4.24
CA GLY A 98 2.74 23.97 3.45
C GLY A 98 1.48 24.74 3.85
N ASN A 99 0.54 24.11 4.57
CA ASN A 99 -0.76 24.67 4.94
C ASN A 99 -1.00 24.64 6.45
N SER A 100 -2.10 25.27 6.90
CA SER A 100 -2.48 25.33 8.31
C SER A 100 -2.60 23.94 8.95
N MET A 101 -1.81 23.72 10.02
CA MET A 101 -1.91 22.51 10.85
C MET A 101 -3.18 22.55 11.73
N ASP A 102 -4.30 22.10 11.18
CA ASP A 102 -5.57 21.98 11.90
C ASP A 102 -6.03 20.51 12.00
N PHE A 103 -5.87 19.94 13.19
CA PHE A 103 -6.37 18.61 13.52
C PHE A 103 -7.92 18.55 13.61
N THR A 104 -8.60 19.68 13.75
CA THR A 104 -10.08 19.77 13.69
C THR A 104 -10.55 19.55 12.26
N ALA A 105 -9.99 20.29 11.29
CA ALA A 105 -10.21 20.07 9.86
C ALA A 105 -9.87 18.63 9.45
N LEU A 106 -8.66 18.13 9.77
CA LEU A 106 -8.27 16.75 9.46
C LEU A 106 -9.25 15.71 10.04
N ARG A 107 -9.66 15.85 11.31
CA ARG A 107 -10.63 14.94 11.94
C ARG A 107 -12.00 15.01 11.25
N ALA A 108 -12.45 16.20 10.86
CA ALA A 108 -13.68 16.41 10.12
C ALA A 108 -13.60 15.81 8.71
N PHE A 109 -12.47 15.97 8.01
CA PHE A 109 -12.17 15.36 6.72
C PHE A 109 -12.22 13.82 6.79
N MET A 110 -11.57 13.22 7.79
CA MET A 110 -11.63 11.77 8.02
C MET A 110 -13.06 11.27 8.32
N LYS A 111 -13.88 12.03 9.06
CA LYS A 111 -15.31 11.75 9.23
C LYS A 111 -16.07 11.81 7.90
N GLY A 112 -15.79 12.81 7.06
CA GLY A 112 -16.40 12.98 5.74
C GLY A 112 -16.11 11.82 4.79
N LEU A 113 -14.83 11.39 4.72
CA LEU A 113 -14.41 10.21 3.95
C LEU A 113 -15.19 8.95 4.38
N VAL A 114 -15.35 8.76 5.70
CA VAL A 114 -16.03 7.61 6.29
C VAL A 114 -17.54 7.59 5.99
N GLU A 115 -18.20 8.74 6.01
CA GLU A 115 -19.66 8.83 5.88
C GLU A 115 -20.14 8.95 4.42
N ALA A 116 -19.25 9.27 3.47
CA ALA A 116 -19.54 9.22 2.03
C ALA A 116 -18.93 7.99 1.31
N GLY A 117 -18.14 7.17 2.03
CA GLY A 117 -17.59 5.91 1.54
C GLY A 117 -18.62 4.77 1.44
N PRO A 118 -18.18 3.53 1.16
CA PRO A 118 -16.80 3.15 0.85
C PRO A 118 -16.34 3.65 -0.53
N THR A 119 -15.04 3.53 -0.78
CA THR A 119 -14.43 3.66 -2.12
C THR A 119 -14.98 2.60 -3.08
N PRO A 120 -14.79 2.75 -4.41
CA PRO A 120 -15.07 1.68 -5.38
C PRO A 120 -14.38 0.35 -5.07
N SER A 121 -13.21 0.40 -4.42
CA SER A 121 -12.44 -0.78 -3.98
C SER A 121 -12.99 -1.48 -2.72
N GLY A 122 -14.14 -1.08 -2.20
CA GLY A 122 -14.70 -1.58 -0.94
C GLY A 122 -13.99 -1.09 0.34
N HIS A 123 -12.78 -0.52 0.24
CA HIS A 123 -12.09 0.13 1.35
C HIS A 123 -12.93 1.30 1.88
N ARG A 124 -13.06 1.39 3.21
CA ARG A 124 -13.98 2.35 3.88
C ARG A 124 -13.62 3.81 3.58
N THR A 125 -12.34 4.10 3.44
CA THR A 125 -11.81 5.36 2.92
C THR A 125 -10.69 5.04 1.90
N PRO A 126 -10.26 6.00 1.06
CA PRO A 126 -8.90 5.96 0.52
C PRO A 126 -7.87 5.98 1.65
N ALA A 127 -6.63 5.58 1.38
CA ALA A 127 -5.55 5.80 2.33
C ALA A 127 -5.29 7.30 2.47
N VAL A 128 -4.97 7.77 3.68
CA VAL A 128 -4.65 9.18 3.95
C VAL A 128 -3.30 9.25 4.63
N ILE A 129 -2.37 9.97 4.01
CA ILE A 129 -1.01 10.20 4.54
C ILE A 129 -0.89 11.67 4.88
N VAL A 130 -0.46 11.98 6.10
CA VAL A 130 -0.25 13.38 6.52
C VAL A 130 1.22 13.75 6.37
N THR A 131 1.47 14.90 5.77
CA THR A 131 2.74 15.62 5.88
C THR A 131 2.61 16.62 7.02
N LEU A 132 3.48 16.54 8.03
CA LEU A 132 3.46 17.43 9.21
C LEU A 132 4.50 18.56 9.07
N PRO A 133 4.33 19.69 9.77
CA PRO A 133 5.36 20.73 9.89
C PRO A 133 6.44 20.29 10.89
N LEU A 134 7.03 19.12 10.63
CA LEU A 134 7.95 18.40 11.50
C LEU A 134 9.11 17.87 10.66
N TYR A 135 10.33 18.31 10.99
CA TYR A 135 11.53 17.99 10.23
C TYR A 135 12.43 16.99 10.96
N GLY A 136 13.04 16.08 10.21
CA GLY A 136 13.96 15.05 10.73
C GLY A 136 15.38 15.57 10.99
N LEU A 137 15.54 16.68 11.71
CA LEU A 137 16.85 17.34 11.91
C LEU A 137 17.69 16.70 13.02
N ASN A 138 17.07 16.27 14.13
CA ASN A 138 17.71 15.56 15.26
C ASN A 138 16.66 14.84 16.14
N GLU A 139 17.08 13.88 16.97
CA GLU A 139 16.18 13.12 17.86
C GLU A 139 15.40 14.04 18.82
N ASP A 140 16.06 14.99 19.49
CA ASP A 140 15.43 15.83 20.52
C ASP A 140 14.29 16.71 19.98
N GLN A 141 14.43 17.28 18.77
CA GLN A 141 13.37 18.03 18.11
C GLN A 141 12.15 17.14 17.83
N VAL A 142 12.36 15.94 17.30
CA VAL A 142 11.28 15.01 16.98
C VAL A 142 10.59 14.50 18.25
N LEU A 143 11.35 14.27 19.33
CA LEU A 143 10.81 13.93 20.64
C LEU A 143 10.03 15.10 21.27
N ALA A 144 10.48 16.35 21.14
CA ALA A 144 9.76 17.52 21.62
C ALA A 144 8.44 17.74 20.84
N SER A 145 8.44 17.49 19.53
CA SER A 145 7.28 17.66 18.64
C SER A 145 6.39 16.42 18.50
N HIS A 146 6.64 15.33 19.24
CA HIS A 146 5.93 14.04 19.09
C HIS A 146 4.40 14.14 19.24
N TRP A 147 3.91 15.16 19.94
CA TRP A 147 2.48 15.43 20.11
C TRP A 147 1.77 15.64 18.77
N MET A 148 2.43 16.21 17.75
CA MET A 148 1.88 16.37 16.40
C MET A 148 1.57 15.02 15.75
N ILE A 149 2.50 14.06 15.88
CA ILE A 149 2.36 12.68 15.41
C ILE A 149 1.19 12.00 16.13
N GLN A 150 1.09 12.16 17.45
CA GLN A 150 -0.01 11.60 18.23
C GLN A 150 -1.38 12.17 17.82
N GLN A 151 -1.50 13.49 17.62
CA GLN A 151 -2.75 14.14 17.19
C GLN A 151 -3.17 13.71 15.77
N ALA A 152 -2.21 13.67 14.83
CA ALA A 152 -2.45 13.21 13.46
C ALA A 152 -2.98 11.76 13.46
N LEU A 153 -2.34 10.85 14.21
CA LEU A 153 -2.73 9.45 14.32
C LEU A 153 -4.04 9.24 15.12
N ALA A 154 -4.40 10.16 16.03
CA ALA A 154 -5.70 10.16 16.72
C ALA A 154 -6.87 10.58 15.81
N CYS A 155 -6.59 11.16 14.64
CA CYS A 155 -7.58 11.45 13.59
C CYS A 155 -7.89 10.23 12.70
N GLY A 156 -7.20 9.10 12.84
CA GLY A 156 -7.47 7.88 12.07
C GLY A 156 -6.83 7.84 10.68
N ILE A 157 -5.80 8.65 10.44
CA ILE A 157 -5.00 8.60 9.21
C ILE A 157 -4.26 7.26 9.05
N HIS A 158 -3.75 7.01 7.84
CA HIS A 158 -3.18 5.73 7.42
C HIS A 158 -1.66 5.79 7.18
N GLY A 159 -1.03 6.95 7.38
CA GLY A 159 0.41 7.10 7.22
C GLY A 159 0.90 8.51 7.53
N LEU A 160 2.23 8.65 7.60
CA LEU A 160 2.92 9.92 7.84
C LEU A 160 4.15 10.03 6.95
N HIS A 161 4.42 11.24 6.49
CA HIS A 161 5.59 11.58 5.69
C HIS A 161 6.40 12.65 6.43
N ILE A 162 7.65 12.34 6.81
CA ILE A 162 8.54 13.31 7.50
C ILE A 162 9.48 14.00 6.50
N CYS A 163 9.56 15.31 6.64
CA CYS A 163 10.32 16.20 5.77
C CYS A 163 11.71 16.50 6.34
N HIS A 164 12.61 17.03 5.51
CA HIS A 164 14.03 17.27 5.80
C HIS A 164 14.63 16.14 6.65
N ALA A 165 14.58 14.90 6.13
CA ALA A 165 14.97 13.69 6.83
C ALA A 165 16.51 13.54 6.90
N ARG A 166 17.15 14.52 7.56
CA ARG A 166 18.59 14.73 7.63
C ARG A 166 19.33 13.76 8.53
N ASN A 167 18.69 13.32 9.61
CA ASN A 167 19.35 12.60 10.69
C ASN A 167 18.68 11.23 10.97
N PRO A 168 19.43 10.11 10.90
CA PRO A 168 18.88 8.78 11.13
C PRO A 168 18.24 8.59 12.51
N GLU A 169 18.80 9.21 13.55
CA GLU A 169 18.27 9.12 14.91
C GLU A 169 16.93 9.88 15.05
N ALA A 170 16.77 11.02 14.35
CA ALA A 170 15.51 11.75 14.21
C ALA A 170 14.43 10.92 13.51
N ILE A 171 14.81 10.19 12.45
CA ILE A 171 13.91 9.29 11.72
C ILE A 171 13.53 8.09 12.59
N ALA A 172 14.46 7.54 13.38
CA ALA A 172 14.18 6.50 14.36
C ALA A 172 13.23 7.02 15.47
N ALA A 173 13.41 8.25 15.93
CA ALA A 173 12.49 8.91 16.86
C ALA A 173 11.09 9.10 16.23
N PHE A 174 11.00 9.55 14.98
CA PHE A 174 9.75 9.70 14.24
C PHE A 174 8.98 8.38 14.15
N VAL A 175 9.67 7.29 13.78
CA VAL A 175 9.08 5.95 13.81
C VAL A 175 8.59 5.60 15.22
N ARG A 176 9.41 5.76 16.27
CA ARG A 176 9.02 5.46 17.66
C ARG A 176 7.77 6.23 18.10
N CYS A 177 7.64 7.50 17.75
CA CYS A 177 6.49 8.33 18.10
C CYS A 177 5.18 7.89 17.41
N ALA A 178 5.26 7.15 16.30
CA ALA A 178 4.11 6.52 15.66
C ALA A 178 3.71 5.15 16.29
N ARG A 179 4.56 4.59 17.16
CA ARG A 179 4.45 3.20 17.69
C ARG A 179 4.07 3.16 19.16
N TYR A 180 3.21 2.20 19.50
CA TYR A 180 2.90 1.84 20.88
C TYR A 180 4.04 1.02 21.52
N GLU A 181 4.19 1.14 22.83
CA GLU A 181 5.25 0.53 23.66
C GLU A 181 5.25 -1.02 23.58
N ILE A 182 4.07 -1.59 23.31
CA ILE A 182 3.84 -3.03 23.12
C ILE A 182 4.51 -3.60 21.86
N ASN A 183 4.86 -2.76 20.87
CA ASN A 183 5.35 -3.22 19.57
C ASN A 183 6.87 -3.38 19.58
N ARG A 184 7.34 -4.50 20.13
CA ARG A 184 8.77 -4.79 20.41
C ARG A 184 9.67 -5.03 19.18
N GLN A 185 9.12 -5.09 17.97
CA GLN A 185 9.90 -5.31 16.74
C GLN A 185 10.99 -4.23 16.59
N ALA A 186 12.22 -4.66 16.27
CA ALA A 186 13.42 -3.82 16.15
C ALA A 186 13.83 -3.00 17.41
N VAL A 187 13.19 -3.20 18.56
CA VAL A 187 13.65 -2.62 19.84
C VAL A 187 14.99 -3.24 20.23
N GLY A 188 16.02 -2.42 20.43
CA GLY A 188 17.41 -2.86 20.62
C GLY A 188 18.14 -3.21 19.32
N ALA A 189 17.47 -3.12 18.16
CA ALA A 189 18.01 -3.43 16.83
C ALA A 189 17.66 -2.31 15.83
N GLY A 190 18.05 -1.07 16.15
CA GLY A 190 17.80 0.13 15.35
C GLY A 190 16.70 1.06 15.89
N LEU A 191 15.81 0.56 16.76
CA LEU A 191 14.83 1.38 17.48
C LEU A 191 15.01 1.25 19.01
N LYS A 192 14.61 2.31 19.73
CA LYS A 192 14.26 2.24 21.17
C LYS A 192 12.74 1.99 21.28
N GLU A 193 12.18 1.94 22.49
CA GLU A 193 10.75 1.69 22.69
C GLU A 193 9.86 2.80 22.10
N GLY A 194 8.61 2.45 21.74
CA GLY A 194 7.60 3.37 21.23
C GLY A 194 7.21 4.46 22.25
N LEU A 195 6.52 5.50 21.77
CA LEU A 195 6.13 6.68 22.57
C LEU A 195 4.71 7.19 22.24
N ARG A 196 3.84 6.32 21.76
CA ARG A 196 2.50 6.70 21.30
C ARG A 196 1.47 6.47 22.41
N MET A 197 0.94 7.56 22.94
CA MET A 197 -0.03 7.56 24.04
C MET A 197 -1.21 6.57 23.85
N PHE A 198 -1.37 5.65 24.81
CA PHE A 198 -2.56 4.82 24.95
C PHE A 198 -3.78 5.67 25.37
N GLY A 199 -4.95 5.36 24.83
CA GLY A 199 -6.24 5.97 25.21
C GLY A 199 -6.93 6.74 24.09
N THR A 200 -6.19 7.38 23.19
CA THR A 200 -6.71 8.25 22.10
C THR A 200 -7.25 7.50 20.87
N HIS A 201 -7.55 6.21 20.99
CA HIS A 201 -7.86 5.30 19.89
C HIS A 201 -9.31 5.35 19.37
N GLN A 202 -10.27 5.86 20.15
CA GLN A 202 -11.71 5.65 19.89
C GLN A 202 -12.16 6.12 18.51
N PHE A 203 -11.78 7.34 18.11
CA PHE A 203 -12.13 7.87 16.79
C PHE A 203 -11.35 7.19 15.67
N ALA A 204 -10.06 6.93 15.86
CA ALA A 204 -9.22 6.32 14.83
C ALA A 204 -9.64 4.86 14.52
N SER A 205 -9.94 4.06 15.55
CA SER A 205 -10.54 2.73 15.42
C SER A 205 -11.93 2.79 14.76
N TRP A 206 -12.75 3.79 15.10
CA TRP A 206 -14.02 4.06 14.40
C TRP A 206 -13.81 4.41 12.92
N VAL A 207 -12.80 5.20 12.54
CA VAL A 207 -12.50 5.49 11.12
C VAL A 207 -12.12 4.21 10.39
N TRP A 208 -11.21 3.43 10.96
CA TRP A 208 -10.68 2.19 10.39
C TRP A 208 -11.70 1.05 10.31
N GLY A 209 -12.78 1.10 11.09
CA GLY A 209 -13.80 0.04 11.11
C GLY A 209 -13.36 -1.24 11.81
N VAL A 210 -12.49 -1.10 12.81
CA VAL A 210 -11.98 -2.20 13.65
C VAL A 210 -12.33 -1.91 15.11
N THR A 211 -12.33 -2.94 15.96
CA THR A 211 -12.48 -2.71 17.40
C THR A 211 -11.29 -1.94 17.99
N PRO A 212 -11.46 -1.26 19.14
CA PRO A 212 -10.36 -0.67 19.92
C PRO A 212 -9.14 -1.58 20.09
N LYS A 213 -9.33 -2.88 20.31
CA LYS A 213 -8.23 -3.83 20.49
C LYS A 213 -7.49 -4.11 19.18
N GLU A 214 -8.23 -4.45 18.13
CA GLU A 214 -7.65 -4.68 16.79
C GLU A 214 -6.93 -3.43 16.25
N TYR A 215 -7.36 -2.23 16.65
CA TYR A 215 -6.64 -1.01 16.34
C TYR A 215 -5.25 -0.98 16.97
N TYR A 216 -5.10 -1.28 18.26
CA TYR A 216 -3.76 -1.36 18.88
C TYR A 216 -2.89 -2.46 18.27
N ASP A 217 -3.48 -3.61 17.92
CA ASP A 217 -2.78 -4.74 17.26
C ASP A 217 -2.30 -4.44 15.82
N ARG A 218 -2.86 -3.40 15.16
CA ARG A 218 -2.63 -3.05 13.74
C ARG A 218 -2.11 -1.64 13.49
N ALA A 219 -2.23 -0.70 14.42
CA ALA A 219 -1.79 0.69 14.25
C ALA A 219 -0.28 0.85 14.50
N ASP A 220 0.50 0.02 13.83
CA ASP A 220 1.97 -0.01 13.82
C ASP A 220 2.48 0.11 12.36
N PRO A 221 3.72 0.55 12.12
CA PRO A 221 4.27 0.68 10.77
C PRO A 221 4.42 -0.66 10.04
N TRP A 222 3.87 -0.71 8.83
CA TRP A 222 4.19 -1.73 7.83
C TRP A 222 5.43 -1.27 7.03
N PRO A 223 6.32 -2.16 6.55
CA PRO A 223 6.29 -3.62 6.67
C PRO A 223 6.85 -4.18 7.99
N LEU A 224 7.40 -3.35 8.88
CA LEU A 224 8.01 -3.79 10.16
C LEU A 224 7.07 -4.66 11.01
N ASN A 225 5.78 -4.30 11.06
CA ASN A 225 4.71 -5.20 11.46
C ASN A 225 3.96 -5.66 10.19
N PRO A 226 3.97 -6.96 9.82
CA PRO A 226 3.24 -7.47 8.66
C PRO A 226 1.72 -7.23 8.70
N ARG A 227 1.14 -7.08 9.91
CA ARG A 227 -0.28 -6.72 10.14
C ARG A 227 -0.49 -5.22 10.38
N GLY A 228 0.58 -4.43 10.33
CA GLY A 228 0.57 -2.97 10.46
C GLY A 228 -0.22 -2.31 9.33
N GLU A 229 -0.87 -1.20 9.64
CA GLU A 229 -1.68 -0.43 8.67
C GLU A 229 -1.17 1.01 8.48
N LEU A 230 -0.08 1.39 9.17
CA LEU A 230 0.56 2.69 8.97
C LEU A 230 1.65 2.60 7.89
N LEU A 231 1.57 3.49 6.90
CA LEU A 231 2.61 3.68 5.89
C LEU A 231 3.48 4.89 6.29
N LEU A 232 4.73 4.65 6.70
CA LEU A 232 5.68 5.72 7.04
C LEU A 232 6.69 5.96 5.91
N GLY A 233 7.04 7.23 5.67
CA GLY A 233 8.07 7.57 4.69
C GLY A 233 8.82 8.86 4.98
N VAL A 234 9.92 9.04 4.25
CA VAL A 234 10.89 10.14 4.44
C VAL A 234 11.07 10.95 3.15
N LYS A 235 11.38 12.25 3.29
CA LYS A 235 11.90 13.09 2.21
C LYS A 235 13.39 13.36 2.40
N ILE A 236 14.20 12.87 1.47
CA ILE A 236 15.66 13.08 1.45
C ILE A 236 15.95 14.28 0.54
N GLU A 237 15.58 15.47 1.02
CA GLU A 237 15.29 16.64 0.15
C GLU A 237 16.27 17.83 0.26
N ASP A 238 17.45 17.61 0.84
CA ASP A 238 18.54 18.58 0.85
C ASP A 238 19.90 17.88 0.98
N ARG A 239 20.98 18.66 0.97
CA ARG A 239 22.36 18.17 1.00
C ARG A 239 22.67 17.29 2.22
N VAL A 240 22.18 17.64 3.41
CA VAL A 240 22.46 16.88 4.64
C VAL A 240 21.63 15.60 4.68
N GLY A 241 20.39 15.65 4.17
CA GLY A 241 19.61 14.43 3.88
C GLY A 241 20.33 13.51 2.91
N LEU A 242 20.81 14.06 1.78
CA LEU A 242 21.51 13.31 0.74
C LEU A 242 22.80 12.68 1.27
N GLU A 243 23.58 13.39 2.10
CA GLU A 243 24.77 12.87 2.77
C GLU A 243 24.48 11.61 3.61
N ASN A 244 23.38 11.61 4.37
CA ASN A 244 22.98 10.52 5.27
C ASN A 244 22.05 9.46 4.65
N THR A 245 21.69 9.59 3.37
CA THR A 245 20.72 8.74 2.63
C THR A 245 20.70 7.28 3.08
N GLU A 246 21.82 6.57 2.98
CA GLU A 246 21.89 5.12 3.19
C GLU A 246 21.61 4.72 4.65
N ALA A 247 21.94 5.59 5.61
CA ALA A 247 21.61 5.38 7.01
C ALA A 247 20.12 5.68 7.26
N SER A 248 19.63 6.82 6.75
CA SER A 248 18.25 7.28 6.87
C SER A 248 17.24 6.24 6.33
N VAL A 249 17.45 5.69 5.13
CA VAL A 249 16.52 4.72 4.53
C VAL A 249 16.57 3.33 5.18
N ARG A 250 17.59 3.02 5.99
CA ARG A 250 17.70 1.74 6.72
C ARG A 250 17.05 1.75 8.10
N VAL A 251 16.46 2.86 8.53
CA VAL A 251 15.74 2.93 9.81
C VAL A 251 14.54 1.97 9.78
N PRO A 252 14.44 1.01 10.72
CA PRO A 252 13.33 0.05 10.75
C PRO A 252 11.99 0.76 10.92
N GLY A 253 10.98 0.38 10.14
CA GLY A 253 9.62 0.95 10.23
C GLY A 253 9.26 1.93 9.11
N LEU A 254 10.21 2.32 8.26
CA LEU A 254 9.89 2.99 6.99
C LEU A 254 9.31 1.99 5.97
N ALA A 255 8.43 2.49 5.10
CA ALA A 255 7.89 1.78 3.94
C ALA A 255 8.32 2.42 2.62
N PHE A 256 8.52 3.75 2.58
CA PHE A 256 8.84 4.48 1.36
C PHE A 256 9.79 5.65 1.58
N ALA A 257 10.37 6.16 0.50
CA ALA A 257 11.17 7.38 0.49
C ALA A 257 11.01 8.14 -0.83
N GLU A 258 11.19 9.46 -0.78
CA GLU A 258 11.43 10.30 -1.95
C GLU A 258 12.75 11.06 -1.83
N TRP A 259 13.27 11.54 -2.97
CA TRP A 259 14.44 12.41 -3.04
C TRP A 259 14.09 13.91 -2.98
N GLY A 260 12.81 14.22 -2.70
CA GLY A 260 12.27 15.58 -2.62
C GLY A 260 12.67 16.44 -3.82
N PRO A 261 12.27 16.06 -5.05
CA PRO A 261 12.85 16.56 -6.29
C PRO A 261 12.93 18.08 -6.38
N ARG A 262 11.89 18.77 -5.90
CA ARG A 262 11.77 20.23 -5.99
C ARG A 262 12.66 20.92 -4.97
N ASP A 263 12.65 20.44 -3.73
CA ASP A 263 13.38 21.04 -2.62
C ASP A 263 14.88 20.70 -2.67
N THR A 264 15.26 19.50 -3.15
CA THR A 264 16.65 19.16 -3.53
C THR A 264 17.13 20.04 -4.68
N SER A 265 16.27 20.36 -5.67
CA SER A 265 16.62 21.29 -6.75
C SER A 265 16.86 22.70 -6.22
N TYR A 266 15.97 23.20 -5.36
CA TYR A 266 16.09 24.52 -4.74
C TYR A 266 17.32 24.65 -3.84
N ALA A 267 17.56 23.67 -2.95
CA ALA A 267 18.72 23.60 -2.07
C ALA A 267 20.07 23.52 -2.84
N ASN A 268 20.04 23.21 -4.13
CA ASN A 268 21.20 23.23 -5.02
C ASN A 268 21.21 24.38 -6.04
N GLY A 269 20.28 25.34 -5.94
CA GLY A 269 20.25 26.55 -6.77
C GLY A 269 19.57 26.40 -8.13
N TYR A 270 19.01 25.23 -8.44
CA TYR A 270 18.32 24.96 -9.70
C TYR A 270 16.84 25.37 -9.63
N PHE A 271 16.58 26.67 -9.51
CA PHE A 271 15.24 27.21 -9.25
C PHE A 271 14.20 26.81 -10.31
N ASP A 272 14.55 26.86 -11.60
CA ASP A 272 13.62 26.48 -12.67
C ASP A 272 13.23 25.00 -12.57
N VAL A 273 14.18 24.11 -12.24
CA VAL A 273 13.91 22.69 -12.01
C VAL A 273 13.03 22.49 -10.76
N ALA A 274 13.27 23.26 -9.70
CA ALA A 274 12.43 23.24 -8.49
C ALA A 274 10.98 23.67 -8.77
N MET A 275 10.79 24.62 -9.70
CA MET A 275 9.46 25.09 -10.11
C MET A 275 8.77 24.14 -11.10
N ASP A 276 9.52 23.47 -11.97
CA ASP A 276 8.96 22.74 -13.11
C ASP A 276 8.90 21.21 -12.94
N TYR A 277 9.73 20.60 -12.09
CA TYR A 277 9.81 19.15 -11.95
C TYR A 277 8.44 18.52 -11.63
N GLY A 278 8.09 17.47 -12.37
CA GLY A 278 6.79 16.80 -12.31
C GLY A 278 5.62 17.63 -12.87
N ARG A 279 5.69 18.97 -12.83
CA ARG A 279 4.64 19.88 -13.31
C ARG A 279 4.65 20.08 -14.82
N LYS A 280 5.83 20.17 -15.45
CA LYS A 280 5.99 20.31 -16.91
C LYS A 280 6.49 19.01 -17.56
N PRO A 281 6.12 18.76 -18.84
CA PRO A 281 6.75 17.70 -19.64
C PRO A 281 8.21 18.05 -19.95
N GLY A 282 9.06 17.03 -20.15
CA GLY A 282 10.40 17.23 -20.72
C GLY A 282 11.43 17.96 -19.85
N VAL A 283 11.17 18.15 -18.55
CA VAL A 283 12.19 18.63 -17.59
C VAL A 283 13.30 17.58 -17.49
N VAL A 284 14.55 18.00 -17.66
CA VAL A 284 15.74 17.13 -17.59
C VAL A 284 16.61 17.57 -16.42
N GLU A 285 16.89 16.66 -15.47
CA GLU A 285 17.76 17.01 -14.35
C GLU A 285 19.22 17.20 -14.80
N PRO A 286 19.90 18.28 -14.36
CA PRO A 286 21.34 18.40 -14.50
C PRO A 286 22.06 17.30 -13.70
N PRO A 287 23.32 16.94 -14.06
CA PRO A 287 24.00 15.77 -13.50
C PRO A 287 24.03 15.66 -11.96
N PRO A 288 24.22 16.75 -11.18
CA PRO A 288 24.21 16.65 -9.71
C PRO A 288 22.85 16.25 -9.12
N LEU A 289 21.75 16.73 -9.70
CA LEU A 289 20.39 16.38 -9.26
C LEU A 289 20.01 14.96 -9.66
N ARG A 290 20.43 14.53 -10.86
CA ARG A 290 20.27 13.14 -11.30
C ARG A 290 21.03 12.16 -10.40
N ALA A 291 22.27 12.48 -10.04
CA ALA A 291 23.05 11.68 -9.10
C ALA A 291 22.42 11.63 -7.70
N ALA A 292 21.74 12.70 -7.26
CA ALA A 292 20.98 12.70 -6.01
C ALA A 292 19.75 11.76 -6.10
N ALA A 293 18.96 11.90 -7.15
CA ALA A 293 17.80 11.04 -7.41
C ALA A 293 18.18 9.55 -7.51
N GLU A 294 19.27 9.24 -8.24
CA GLU A 294 19.83 7.90 -8.39
C GLU A 294 20.31 7.34 -7.05
N ARG A 295 21.06 8.10 -6.24
CA ARG A 295 21.56 7.66 -4.92
C ARG A 295 20.42 7.30 -3.97
N VAL A 296 19.43 8.19 -3.83
CA VAL A 296 18.24 7.92 -2.98
C VAL A 296 17.47 6.71 -3.51
N THR A 297 17.21 6.65 -4.82
CA THR A 297 16.50 5.54 -5.46
C THR A 297 17.18 4.19 -5.24
N GLN A 298 18.51 4.11 -5.41
CA GLN A 298 19.28 2.87 -5.22
C GLN A 298 19.33 2.46 -3.75
N ALA A 299 19.60 3.39 -2.83
CA ALA A 299 19.65 3.13 -1.40
C ALA A 299 18.29 2.67 -0.85
N SER A 300 17.20 3.31 -1.25
CA SER A 300 15.83 2.91 -0.87
C SER A 300 15.50 1.49 -1.31
N ARG A 301 15.86 1.10 -2.55
CA ARG A 301 15.67 -0.27 -3.05
C ARG A 301 16.52 -1.28 -2.30
N ALA A 302 17.77 -0.96 -1.97
CA ALA A 302 18.62 -1.81 -1.14
C ALA A 302 18.04 -2.02 0.28
N ALA A 303 17.37 -1.00 0.83
CA ALA A 303 16.61 -1.08 2.08
C ALA A 303 15.19 -1.68 1.92
N ARG A 304 14.78 -2.07 0.70
CA ARG A 304 13.44 -2.59 0.34
C ARG A 304 12.28 -1.61 0.60
N LEU A 305 12.55 -0.31 0.54
CA LEU A 305 11.53 0.73 0.54
C LEU A 305 10.97 0.93 -0.88
N PHE A 306 9.69 1.29 -0.96
CA PHE A 306 9.08 1.78 -2.20
C PHE A 306 9.60 3.18 -2.53
N VAL A 307 9.91 3.44 -3.80
CA VAL A 307 10.33 4.77 -4.25
C VAL A 307 9.09 5.57 -4.65
N LEU A 308 9.01 6.78 -4.13
CA LEU A 308 8.05 7.81 -4.48
C LEU A 308 8.70 8.81 -5.42
N ASP A 309 8.08 9.05 -6.57
CA ASP A 309 8.48 10.11 -7.51
C ASP A 309 7.27 10.58 -8.35
N ASN A 310 7.41 11.72 -9.02
CA ASN A 310 6.44 12.24 -9.97
C ASN A 310 6.35 11.38 -11.23
N VAL A 311 5.12 11.11 -11.67
CA VAL A 311 4.83 10.45 -12.95
C VAL A 311 3.82 11.26 -13.75
N ARG A 312 3.90 11.16 -15.08
CA ARG A 312 3.07 11.91 -16.03
C ARG A 312 2.53 10.97 -17.12
N PRO A 313 1.44 11.32 -17.84
CA PRO A 313 0.85 10.45 -18.86
C PRO A 313 1.86 9.92 -19.89
N GLU A 314 2.82 10.76 -20.26
CA GLU A 314 3.89 10.50 -21.23
C GLU A 314 5.04 9.62 -20.71
N ASP A 315 5.20 9.43 -19.40
CA ASP A 315 6.36 8.72 -18.82
C ASP A 315 6.01 7.64 -17.77
N VAL A 316 4.77 7.55 -17.33
CA VAL A 316 4.35 6.69 -16.22
C VAL A 316 4.67 5.20 -16.42
N THR A 317 4.54 4.66 -17.64
CA THR A 317 4.89 3.25 -17.90
C THR A 317 6.37 2.98 -17.68
N ARG A 318 7.24 3.81 -18.29
CA ARG A 318 8.69 3.79 -18.08
C ARG A 318 9.05 3.93 -16.60
N ARG A 319 8.45 4.88 -15.87
CA ARG A 319 8.69 5.09 -14.43
C ARG A 319 8.33 3.85 -13.59
N LEU A 320 7.25 3.16 -13.95
CA LEU A 320 6.83 1.92 -13.27
C LEU A 320 7.77 0.75 -13.58
N ASP A 321 8.21 0.60 -14.83
CA ASP A 321 9.18 -0.41 -15.24
C ASP A 321 10.56 -0.15 -14.63
N GLU A 322 10.94 1.12 -14.48
CA GLU A 322 12.11 1.56 -13.72
C GLU A 322 12.01 1.25 -12.22
N GLY A 323 10.81 1.00 -11.66
CA GLY A 323 10.60 0.59 -10.28
C GLY A 323 10.02 1.65 -9.34
N ILE A 324 9.46 2.76 -9.85
CA ILE A 324 8.61 3.65 -9.04
C ILE A 324 7.33 2.91 -8.64
N ARG A 325 6.85 3.13 -7.42
CA ARG A 325 5.63 2.48 -6.90
C ARG A 325 4.69 3.42 -6.16
N ILE A 326 5.16 4.54 -5.62
CA ILE A 326 4.27 5.62 -5.15
C ILE A 326 4.34 6.76 -6.15
N CYS A 327 3.24 7.01 -6.84
CA CYS A 327 3.18 7.84 -8.02
C CYS A 327 2.59 9.22 -7.67
N ALA A 328 3.44 10.23 -7.66
CA ALA A 328 3.11 11.61 -7.31
C ALA A 328 2.63 12.43 -8.52
N GLY A 329 1.80 13.44 -8.26
CA GLY A 329 1.46 14.49 -9.23
C GLY A 329 -0.03 14.82 -9.35
N GLY A 330 -0.94 13.98 -8.81
CA GLY A 330 -2.38 14.25 -8.87
C GLY A 330 -3.02 14.12 -10.27
N ILE A 331 -2.33 13.53 -11.24
CA ILE A 331 -2.81 13.39 -12.62
C ILE A 331 -3.57 12.07 -12.79
N GLU A 332 -4.90 12.12 -12.90
CA GLU A 332 -5.73 10.92 -13.08
C GLU A 332 -5.33 10.14 -14.34
N GLU A 333 -5.09 10.81 -15.47
CA GLU A 333 -4.71 10.15 -16.73
C GLU A 333 -3.46 9.27 -16.60
N ALA A 334 -2.45 9.73 -15.85
CA ALA A 334 -1.24 8.94 -15.57
C ALA A 334 -1.58 7.70 -14.71
N ALA A 335 -2.48 7.83 -13.74
CA ALA A 335 -2.98 6.70 -12.96
C ALA A 335 -3.73 5.70 -13.85
N GLU A 336 -4.58 6.17 -14.77
CA GLU A 336 -5.32 5.30 -15.70
C GLU A 336 -4.41 4.54 -16.67
N ILE A 337 -3.38 5.20 -17.21
CA ILE A 337 -2.37 4.58 -18.08
C ILE A 337 -1.57 3.54 -17.28
N GLY A 338 -1.05 3.93 -16.12
CA GLY A 338 -0.26 3.05 -15.26
C GLY A 338 -1.03 1.84 -14.73
N ARG A 339 -2.32 1.99 -14.39
CA ARG A 339 -3.22 0.88 -13.98
C ARG A 339 -3.48 -0.11 -15.11
N ARG A 340 -3.59 0.35 -16.36
CA ARG A 340 -3.70 -0.54 -17.53
C ARG A 340 -2.39 -1.29 -17.76
N HIS A 341 -1.26 -0.60 -17.67
CA HIS A 341 0.09 -1.18 -17.79
C HIS A 341 0.33 -2.28 -16.74
N THR A 342 0.05 -2.01 -15.46
CA THR A 342 0.22 -2.97 -14.36
C THR A 342 -0.97 -3.91 -14.17
N LYS A 343 -1.97 -3.89 -15.06
CA LYS A 343 -3.14 -4.80 -15.07
C LYS A 343 -3.90 -4.81 -13.73
N ARG A 344 -4.16 -3.63 -13.17
CA ARG A 344 -4.88 -3.41 -11.90
C ARG A 344 -6.20 -4.21 -11.86
N THR A 345 -6.37 -5.03 -10.83
CA THR A 345 -7.58 -5.84 -10.59
C THR A 345 -8.52 -5.23 -9.54
N LEU A 346 -7.98 -4.62 -8.48
CA LEU A 346 -8.76 -3.95 -7.43
C LEU A 346 -9.44 -2.68 -8.00
N PRO A 347 -10.78 -2.53 -7.94
CA PRO A 347 -11.50 -1.42 -8.58
C PRO A 347 -11.12 -0.02 -8.09
N TRP A 348 -11.27 0.99 -8.95
CA TRP A 348 -10.90 2.39 -8.65
C TRP A 348 -11.87 3.44 -9.21
N LYS A 349 -12.97 3.01 -9.85
CA LYS A 349 -14.09 3.81 -10.37
C LYS A 349 -15.38 3.05 -10.11
#